data_AF-A0A0K3BHJ3-F1
#
_entry.id   AF-A0A0K3BHJ3-F1
#
_cell.length_a   1.000
_cell.length_b   1.000
_cell.length_c   1.000
_cell.angle_alpha   90.00
_cell.angle_beta   90.00
_cell.angle_gamma   90.00
#
_symmetry.space_group_name_H-M   'P 1'
#
loop_
_entity.id
_entity.type
_entity.pdbx_description
1 polymer ?
#
loop_
_entity_poly.entity_id
_entity_poly.type
_entity_poly.pdbx_seq_one_letter_code
_entity_poly.pdbx_strand_id
1 'polypeptide(L)'
;MRTVYDLRRKPIGTLEPGDIRVLLGQQEGVRVLVPRALALLEEEPLLDAGYYAGDLLAAVLRVPQSYWHANPDLRATVNRIIERVQSPDRTVKKAIEDFG
;
A
#
# COMPACT_ATOMS: atom_id res chain seq x y z
N MET A 1 -13.03 22.63 22.26
CA MET A 1 -11.80 22.82 21.45
C MET A 1 -10.98 21.55 21.56
N ARG A 2 -10.95 20.72 20.51
CA ARG A 2 -10.36 19.37 20.52
C ARG A 2 -8.93 19.48 19.99
N THR A 3 -7.98 19.20 20.88
CA THR A 3 -6.58 19.60 20.81
C THR A 3 -5.85 18.98 19.61
N VAL A 4 -5.26 19.84 18.77
CA VAL A 4 -4.51 19.51 17.54
C VAL A 4 -3.11 18.92 17.84
N TYR A 5 -2.88 18.41 19.06
CA TYR A 5 -1.53 18.04 19.53
C TYR A 5 -1.25 16.54 19.67
N ASP A 6 -2.23 15.64 19.47
CA ASP A 6 -2.01 14.19 19.61
C ASP A 6 -1.59 13.46 18.32
N LEU A 7 -1.46 14.16 17.19
CA LEU A 7 -1.24 13.50 15.88
C LEU A 7 0.21 13.57 15.35
N ARG A 8 1.18 14.09 16.11
CA ARG A 8 2.57 14.24 15.64
C ARG A 8 3.58 13.23 16.20
N ARG A 9 3.14 12.20 16.95
CA ARG A 9 4.05 11.17 17.51
C ARG A 9 3.46 9.76 17.49
N LYS A 10 2.93 9.29 16.35
CA LYS A 10 2.93 7.85 16.11
C LYS A 10 4.36 7.46 15.69
N PRO A 11 5.10 6.65 16.47
CA PRO A 11 6.34 6.06 15.99
C PRO A 11 6.08 5.38 14.65
N ILE A 12 7.06 5.38 13.75
CA ILE A 12 6.96 4.67 12.46
C ILE A 12 6.64 3.16 12.68
N GLY A 13 6.82 2.64 13.90
CA GLY A 13 6.41 1.29 14.32
C GLY A 13 4.96 1.10 14.76
N THR A 14 4.11 2.13 14.79
CA THR A 14 2.67 2.02 15.14
C THR A 14 1.75 2.45 14.00
N LEU A 15 2.27 2.59 12.78
CA LEU A 15 1.43 2.84 11.61
C LEU A 15 0.65 1.57 11.32
N GLU A 16 -0.66 1.66 11.47
CA GLU A 16 -1.57 0.58 11.09
C GLU A 16 -1.63 0.51 9.56
N PRO A 17 -2.02 -0.65 8.98
CA PRO A 17 -2.20 -0.78 7.53
C PRO A 17 -3.06 0.34 6.94
N GLY A 18 -4.10 0.78 7.66
CA GLY A 18 -4.96 1.89 7.26
C GLY A 18 -4.24 3.24 7.20
N ASP A 19 -3.33 3.54 8.14
CA ASP A 19 -2.53 4.76 8.11
C ASP A 19 -1.60 4.75 6.88
N ILE A 20 -0.96 3.61 6.60
CA ILE A 20 -0.08 3.43 5.44
C ILE A 20 -0.85 3.63 4.13
N ARG A 21 -2.03 3.01 4.01
CA ARG A 21 -2.91 3.14 2.84
C ARG A 21 -3.26 4.61 2.57
N VAL A 22 -3.65 5.36 3.60
CA VAL A 22 -4.03 6.78 3.48
C VAL A 22 -2.84 7.62 2.99
N LEU A 23 -1.67 7.45 3.61
CA LEU A 23 -0.47 8.20 3.24
C LEU A 23 0.03 7.88 1.83
N LEU A 24 0.02 6.61 1.42
CA LEU A 24 0.34 6.21 0.05
C LEU A 24 -0.64 6.78 -0.97
N GLY A 25 -1.94 6.84 -0.63
CA GLY A 25 -2.96 7.48 -1.47
C GLY A 25 -2.72 8.97 -1.68
N GLN A 26 -2.04 9.63 -0.73
CA GLN A 26 -1.62 11.02 -0.81
C GLN A 26 -0.21 11.20 -1.40
N GLN A 27 0.46 10.10 -1.76
CA GLN A 27 1.86 10.07 -2.24
C GLN A 27 2.87 10.63 -1.21
N GLU A 28 2.53 10.56 0.07
CA GLU A 28 3.40 11.01 1.15
C GLU A 28 4.28 9.87 1.67
N GLY A 29 5.56 10.13 1.87
CA GLY A 29 6.48 9.13 2.44
C GLY A 29 6.69 7.86 1.62
N VAL A 30 6.34 7.85 0.32
CA VAL A 30 6.36 6.68 -0.59
C VAL A 30 7.63 5.83 -0.44
N ARG A 31 8.81 6.46 -0.41
CA ARG A 31 10.09 5.74 -0.32
C ARG A 31 10.23 4.87 0.93
N VAL A 32 9.60 5.27 2.03
CA VAL A 32 9.65 4.56 3.31
C VAL A 32 8.45 3.62 3.46
N LEU A 33 7.29 4.05 2.97
CA LEU A 33 6.03 3.35 3.16
C LEU A 33 5.83 2.18 2.20
N VAL A 34 6.32 2.26 0.95
CA VAL A 34 6.14 1.15 0.00
C VAL A 34 6.82 -0.14 0.49
N PRO A 35 8.11 -0.15 0.91
CA PRO A 35 8.71 -1.37 1.45
C PRO A 35 7.95 -1.95 2.66
N ARG A 36 7.42 -1.08 3.53
CA ARG A 36 6.62 -1.48 4.69
C ARG A 36 5.29 -2.12 4.26
N ALA A 37 4.60 -1.51 3.31
CA ALA A 37 3.35 -2.04 2.77
C ALA A 37 3.57 -3.39 2.08
N LEU A 38 4.65 -3.53 1.30
CA LEU A 38 4.98 -4.80 0.63
C LEU A 38 5.25 -5.92 1.64
N ALA A 39 5.92 -5.64 2.76
CA ALA A 39 6.13 -6.65 3.81
C ALA A 39 4.79 -7.19 4.37
N LEU A 40 3.81 -6.31 4.61
CA LEU A 40 2.47 -6.71 5.06
C LEU A 40 1.72 -7.52 3.98
N LEU A 41 1.84 -7.09 2.71
CA LEU A 41 1.18 -7.73 1.58
C LEU A 41 1.83 -9.06 1.16
N GLU A 42 3.10 -9.30 1.49
CA GLU A 42 3.72 -10.61 1.34
C GLU A 42 3.12 -11.64 2.31
N GLU A 43 2.66 -11.22 3.48
CA GLU A 43 1.93 -12.09 4.42
C GLU A 43 0.49 -12.30 3.93
N GLU A 44 -0.25 -11.21 3.69
CA GLU A 44 -1.67 -11.22 3.30
C GLU A 44 -1.92 -10.29 2.10
N PRO A 45 -1.95 -10.80 0.85
CA PRO A 45 -2.10 -9.98 -0.36
C PRO A 45 -3.41 -9.18 -0.43
N LEU A 46 -4.47 -9.70 0.19
CA LEU A 46 -5.80 -9.06 0.26
C LEU A 46 -6.09 -8.50 1.66
N LEU A 47 -5.05 -8.04 2.36
CA LEU A 47 -5.18 -7.37 3.65
C LEU A 47 -6.23 -6.25 3.58
N ASP A 48 -7.16 -6.26 4.53
CA ASP A 48 -8.12 -5.16 4.74
C ASP A 48 -7.48 -4.09 5.62
N ALA A 49 -7.24 -2.91 5.04
CA ALA A 49 -6.70 -1.74 5.69
C ALA A 49 -7.80 -0.68 5.99
N GLY A 50 -9.01 -1.15 6.28
CA GLY A 50 -10.11 -0.36 6.83
C GLY A 50 -11.12 0.14 5.80
N TYR A 51 -11.10 -0.35 4.57
CA TYR A 51 -12.08 -0.02 3.53
C TYR A 51 -12.66 -1.25 2.82
N TYR A 52 -11.79 -2.11 2.27
CA TYR A 52 -12.14 -3.38 1.63
C TYR A 52 -10.89 -4.27 1.53
N ALA A 53 -11.09 -5.58 1.37
CA ALA A 53 -9.98 -6.53 1.21
C ALA A 53 -9.08 -6.17 0.01
N GLY A 54 -7.79 -5.94 0.27
CA GLY A 54 -6.79 -5.56 -0.73
C GLY A 54 -6.74 -4.06 -1.05
N ASP A 55 -7.40 -3.21 -0.27
CA ASP A 55 -7.34 -1.75 -0.40
C ASP A 55 -5.92 -1.19 -0.22
N LEU A 56 -5.09 -1.81 0.62
CA LEU A 56 -3.66 -1.48 0.74
C LEU A 56 -2.90 -1.80 -0.56
N LEU A 57 -3.13 -2.97 -1.15
CA LEU A 57 -2.53 -3.32 -2.44
C LEU A 57 -2.94 -2.32 -3.52
N ALA A 58 -4.23 -1.98 -3.60
CA ALA A 58 -4.72 -0.98 -4.55
C ALA A 58 -4.06 0.40 -4.35
N ALA A 59 -3.78 0.80 -3.10
CA ALA A 59 -3.05 2.04 -2.83
C ALA A 59 -1.58 1.97 -3.25
N VAL A 60 -0.91 0.83 -3.01
CA VAL A 60 0.48 0.59 -3.46
C VAL A 60 0.58 0.64 -4.98
N LEU A 61 -0.31 -0.03 -5.71
CA LEU A 61 -0.27 -0.09 -7.18
C LEU A 61 -0.48 1.28 -7.85
N ARG A 62 -1.10 2.25 -7.15
CA ARG A 62 -1.30 3.63 -7.63
C ARG A 62 -0.10 4.54 -7.43
N VAL A 63 0.96 4.08 -6.76
CA VAL A 63 2.21 4.83 -6.64
C VAL A 63 2.76 5.15 -8.03
N PRO A 64 3.29 6.37 -8.29
CA PRO A 64 3.72 6.77 -9.62
C PRO A 64 4.69 5.78 -10.28
N GLN A 65 4.51 5.53 -11.58
CA GLN A 65 5.32 4.55 -12.33
C GLN A 65 6.82 4.87 -12.32
N SER A 66 7.19 6.15 -12.19
CA SER A 66 8.58 6.58 -12.00
C SER A 66 9.25 5.99 -10.76
N TYR A 67 8.50 5.78 -9.67
CA TYR A 67 9.02 5.11 -8.47
C TYR A 67 9.34 3.65 -8.76
N TRP A 68 8.46 2.94 -9.47
CA TRP A 68 8.65 1.53 -9.81
C TRP A 68 9.78 1.32 -10.81
N HIS A 69 9.95 2.22 -11.77
CA HIS A 69 11.12 2.22 -12.68
C HIS A 69 12.43 2.44 -11.94
N ALA A 70 12.43 3.29 -10.90
CA ALA A 70 13.61 3.54 -10.08
C ALA A 70 13.89 2.42 -9.05
N ASN A 71 12.92 1.52 -8.79
CA ASN A 71 13.03 0.45 -7.79
C ASN A 71 12.57 -0.90 -8.38
N PRO A 72 13.34 -1.49 -9.33
CA PRO A 72 12.94 -2.72 -10.02
C PRO A 72 12.77 -3.92 -9.07
N ASP A 73 13.56 -4.01 -7.99
CA ASP A 73 13.43 -5.08 -7.00
C ASP A 73 12.09 -5.05 -6.26
N LEU A 74 11.64 -3.85 -5.87
CA LEU A 74 10.33 -3.67 -5.25
C LEU A 74 9.20 -3.92 -6.25
N ARG A 75 9.40 -3.57 -7.53
CA ARG A 75 8.46 -3.90 -8.60
C ARG A 75 8.33 -5.41 -8.78
N ALA A 76 9.44 -6.15 -8.74
CA ALA A 76 9.41 -7.61 -8.79
C ALA A 76 8.66 -8.19 -7.59
N THR A 77 8.86 -7.62 -6.39
CA THR A 77 8.13 -8.04 -5.18
C THR A 77 6.62 -7.83 -5.31
N VAL A 78 6.17 -6.66 -5.76
CA VAL A 78 4.72 -6.44 -5.92
C VAL A 78 4.12 -7.34 -6.98
N ASN A 79 4.85 -7.66 -8.07
CA ASN A 79 4.40 -8.65 -9.06
C ASN A 79 4.18 -10.04 -8.45
N ARG A 80 5.12 -10.52 -7.61
CA ARG A 80 4.96 -11.81 -6.89
C ARG A 80 3.74 -11.81 -5.97
N ILE A 81 3.42 -10.66 -5.36
CA ILE A 81 2.23 -10.51 -4.52
C ILE A 81 0.97 -10.59 -5.37
N ILE A 82 0.93 -9.89 -6.51
CA ILE A 82 -0.19 -9.92 -7.47
C ILE A 82 -0.50 -11.35 -7.92
N GLU A 83 0.52 -12.15 -8.22
CA GLU A 83 0.37 -13.56 -8.63
C GLU A 83 -0.32 -14.44 -7.57
N ARG A 84 -0.22 -14.06 -6.29
CA ARG A 84 -0.85 -14.77 -5.17
C ARG A 84 -2.27 -14.29 -4.88
N VAL A 85 -2.72 -13.21 -5.49
CA VAL A 85 -4.08 -12.68 -5.28
C VAL A 85 -5.09 -13.61 -5.94
N GLN A 86 -6.02 -14.15 -5.14
CA GLN A 86 -7.11 -14.99 -5.61
C GLN A 86 -8.44 -14.27 -5.37
N SER A 87 -9.32 -14.27 -6.37
CA SER A 87 -10.66 -13.66 -6.28
C SER A 87 -10.68 -12.19 -5.80
N PRO A 88 -9.90 -11.27 -6.42
CA PRO A 88 -9.93 -9.86 -6.02
C PRO A 88 -11.28 -9.21 -6.34
N ASP A 89 -11.68 -8.24 -5.52
CA ASP A 89 -12.76 -7.32 -5.86
C ASP A 89 -12.39 -6.50 -7.11
N ARG A 90 -13.40 -5.98 -7.81
CA ARG A 90 -13.31 -5.12 -9.00
C ARG A 90 -12.31 -3.98 -8.83
N THR A 91 -12.24 -3.37 -7.64
CA THR A 91 -11.33 -2.25 -7.38
C THR A 91 -9.86 -2.69 -7.42
N VAL A 92 -9.55 -3.81 -6.78
CA VAL A 92 -8.19 -4.38 -6.77
C VAL A 92 -7.84 -4.91 -8.15
N LYS A 93 -8.77 -5.61 -8.80
CA LYS A 93 -8.60 -6.12 -10.16
C LYS A 93 -8.24 -4.99 -11.14
N LYS A 94 -8.99 -3.88 -11.12
CA LYS A 94 -8.69 -2.72 -11.95
C LYS A 94 -7.31 -2.14 -11.65
N ALA A 95 -6.92 -2.05 -10.37
CA ALA A 95 -5.60 -1.53 -10.01
C ALA A 95 -4.46 -2.43 -10.50
N ILE A 96 -4.65 -3.76 -10.53
CA ILE A 96 -3.69 -4.71 -11.11
C ILE A 96 -3.59 -4.53 -12.62
N GLU A 97 -4.73 -4.39 -13.31
CA GLU A 97 -4.78 -4.15 -14.76
C GLU A 97 -4.11 -2.83 -15.14
N ASP A 98 -4.33 -1.76 -14.37
CA ASP A 98 -3.74 -0.43 -14.61
C ASP A 98 -2.23 -0.39 -14.29
N PHE A 99 -1.71 -1.34 -13.49
CA PHE A 99 -0.31 -1.40 -13.09
C PHE A 99 0.61 -2.13 -14.09
N GLY A 100 0.05 -3.12 -14.81
CA GLY A 100 0.76 -3.94 -15.80
C GLY A 100 1.28 -3.12 -16.97
#